data_AF-A0A9D6AS55-F1
#
_entry.id   AF-A0A9D6AS55-F1
#
_cell.length_a   1.000
_cell.length_b   1.000
_cell.length_c   1.000
_cell.angle_alpha   90.00
_cell.angle_beta   90.00
_cell.angle_gamma   90.00
#
_symmetry.space_group_name_H-M   'P 1'
#
loop_
_entity.id
_entity.type
_entity.pdbx_description
1 polymer ?
#
loop_
_entity_poly.entity_id
_entity_poly.type
_entity_poly.pdbx_seq_one_letter_code
_entity_poly.pdbx_strand_id
1 'polypeptide(L)'
;EPGIHPVHRSMFATGAMAYLSAPLWLCFMTMGTALWLSGSPMVSDWAVLPGELVSLWAWTLCMLFLPRILGIAAILLNRQQQAYGGTASLLRSALLETLIALLQAPIRMLAHSLFVVVALTGLKLDWKSPPREAAAVPWRHALGQLAPMSGVVVALAAGIAMIDASALVWLLPVGLPLLLSIPMTVLTSKVGVGTAMRAQNYLLIPEETRSPAVLRRAWLHASQTAKLRLKAA
;
A
#
# COMPACT_ATOMS: atom_id res chain seq x y z
N GLU A 1 -12.62 9.12 -38.22
CA GLU A 1 -13.09 8.84 -36.85
C GLU A 1 -12.58 9.96 -35.93
N PRO A 2 -13.41 10.54 -35.06
CA PRO A 2 -12.95 11.63 -34.20
C PRO A 2 -11.80 11.13 -33.32
N GLY A 3 -10.59 11.62 -33.58
CA GLY A 3 -9.41 11.24 -32.82
C GLY A 3 -9.57 11.62 -31.34
N ILE A 4 -8.88 10.89 -30.47
CA ILE A 4 -8.85 11.20 -29.04
C ILE A 4 -8.42 12.66 -28.80
N HIS A 5 -9.26 13.43 -28.13
CA HIS A 5 -9.03 14.85 -27.85
C HIS A 5 -7.77 15.04 -26.98
N PRO A 6 -6.98 16.12 -27.14
CA PRO A 6 -5.68 16.29 -26.47
C PRO A 6 -5.71 16.10 -24.94
N VAL A 7 -6.78 16.58 -24.28
CA VAL A 7 -6.98 16.39 -22.83
C VAL A 7 -7.07 14.90 -22.46
N HIS A 8 -7.75 14.09 -23.27
CA HIS A 8 -7.82 12.66 -23.00
C HIS A 8 -6.47 11.98 -23.23
N ARG A 9 -5.68 12.44 -24.23
CA ARG A 9 -4.32 11.93 -24.46
C ARG A 9 -3.41 12.19 -23.27
N SER A 10 -3.43 13.41 -22.71
CA SER A 10 -2.63 13.74 -21.54
C SER A 10 -3.07 12.94 -20.32
N MET A 11 -4.38 12.77 -20.10
CA MET A 11 -4.89 11.89 -19.03
C MET A 11 -4.44 10.44 -19.21
N PHE A 12 -4.47 9.90 -20.44
CA PHE A 12 -3.95 8.56 -20.72
C PHE A 12 -2.46 8.45 -20.45
N ALA A 13 -1.66 9.44 -20.88
CA ALA A 13 -0.22 9.48 -20.64
C ALA A 13 0.11 9.55 -19.14
N THR A 14 -0.57 10.42 -18.38
CA THR A 14 -0.39 10.51 -16.93
C THR A 14 -0.82 9.22 -16.23
N GLY A 15 -1.93 8.62 -16.67
CA GLY A 15 -2.37 7.32 -16.19
C GLY A 15 -1.33 6.23 -16.45
N ALA A 16 -0.79 6.13 -17.66
CA ALA A 16 0.25 5.18 -18.01
C ALA A 16 1.53 5.40 -17.19
N MET A 17 1.96 6.65 -17.03
CA MET A 17 3.15 7.00 -16.24
C MET A 17 2.99 6.64 -14.76
N ALA A 18 1.79 6.72 -14.20
CA ALA A 18 1.53 6.28 -12.84
C ALA A 18 1.89 4.79 -12.63
N TYR A 19 1.60 3.93 -13.61
CA TYR A 19 1.98 2.50 -13.56
C TYR A 19 3.45 2.30 -13.95
N LEU A 20 3.97 2.98 -14.98
CA LEU A 20 5.35 2.86 -15.46
C LEU A 20 6.41 3.32 -14.44
N SER A 21 6.03 4.21 -13.52
CA SER A 21 6.92 4.65 -12.45
C SER A 21 7.42 3.49 -11.57
N ALA A 22 6.61 2.45 -11.36
CA ALA A 22 6.95 1.31 -10.51
C ALA A 22 8.11 0.45 -11.06
N PRO A 23 8.10 -0.02 -12.33
CA PRO A 23 9.23 -0.75 -12.90
C PRO A 23 10.47 0.12 -13.05
N LEU A 24 10.33 1.42 -13.34
CA LEU A 24 11.46 2.35 -13.36
C LEU A 24 12.13 2.48 -11.99
N TRP A 25 11.33 2.57 -10.92
CA TRP A 25 11.85 2.60 -9.56
C TRP A 25 12.53 1.29 -9.17
N LEU A 26 11.95 0.14 -9.56
CA LEU A 26 12.58 -1.16 -9.37
C LEU A 26 13.93 -1.24 -10.11
N CYS A 27 13.99 -0.83 -11.37
CA CYS A 27 15.24 -0.77 -12.15
C CYS A 27 16.29 0.13 -11.48
N PHE A 28 15.89 1.32 -11.03
CA PHE A 28 16.77 2.23 -10.30
C PHE A 28 17.36 1.58 -9.04
N MET A 29 16.53 0.93 -8.22
CA MET A 29 17.00 0.20 -7.03
C MET A 29 17.95 -0.92 -7.40
N THR A 30 17.63 -1.74 -8.41
CA THR A 30 18.49 -2.87 -8.83
C THR A 30 19.85 -2.40 -9.35
N MET A 31 19.88 -1.32 -10.14
CA MET A 31 21.12 -0.75 -10.66
C MET A 31 21.94 -0.11 -9.53
N GLY A 32 21.29 0.59 -8.59
CA GLY A 32 21.93 1.15 -7.41
C GLY A 32 22.58 0.07 -6.54
N THR A 33 21.89 -1.05 -6.31
CA THR A 33 22.46 -2.19 -5.59
C THR A 33 23.62 -2.83 -6.36
N ALA A 34 23.49 -3.01 -7.68
CA ALA A 34 24.57 -3.56 -8.49
C ALA A 34 25.83 -2.68 -8.46
N LEU A 35 25.66 -1.36 -8.51
CA LEU A 35 26.75 -0.38 -8.42
C LEU A 35 27.41 -0.36 -7.02
N TRP A 36 26.61 -0.48 -5.96
CA TRP A 36 27.14 -0.64 -4.60
C TRP A 36 28.04 -1.87 -4.51
N LEU A 37 27.54 -3.01 -4.98
CA LEU A 37 28.25 -4.29 -4.92
C LEU A 37 29.47 -4.35 -5.85
N SER A 38 29.58 -3.46 -6.84
CA SER A 38 30.78 -3.35 -7.67
C SER A 38 31.94 -2.63 -6.97
N GLY A 39 31.75 -2.18 -5.73
CA GLY A 39 32.78 -1.44 -4.97
C GLY A 39 32.98 -0.01 -5.45
N SER A 40 32.02 0.56 -6.19
CA SER A 40 32.05 1.99 -6.54
C SER A 40 31.97 2.82 -5.26
N PRO A 41 32.76 3.90 -5.10
CA PRO A 41 32.65 4.79 -3.95
C PRO A 41 31.30 5.52 -3.98
N MET A 42 30.25 4.90 -3.46
CA MET A 42 29.01 5.57 -3.08
C MET A 42 29.28 6.38 -1.81
N VAL A 43 28.61 7.53 -1.67
CA VAL A 43 28.74 8.49 -0.56
C VAL A 43 28.88 7.74 0.77
N SER A 44 30.12 7.62 1.23
CA SER A 44 30.48 6.79 2.37
C SER A 44 30.31 7.51 3.69
N ASP A 45 30.03 8.82 3.65
CA ASP A 45 29.91 9.65 4.83
C ASP A 45 28.67 10.53 4.79
N TRP A 46 27.74 10.29 5.73
CA TRP A 46 26.52 11.07 5.91
C TRP A 46 26.82 12.53 6.24
N ALA A 47 28.00 12.80 6.82
CA ALA A 47 28.46 14.14 7.16
C ALA A 47 28.79 14.99 5.92
N VAL A 48 28.97 14.37 4.74
CA VAL A 48 29.30 15.03 3.48
C VAL A 48 28.20 14.77 2.43
N LEU A 49 26.94 14.82 2.86
CA LEU A 49 25.80 14.83 1.94
C LEU A 49 25.75 16.19 1.23
N PRO A 50 25.81 16.23 -0.11
CA PRO A 50 25.63 17.47 -0.86
C PRO A 50 24.29 18.13 -0.52
N GLY A 51 24.27 19.46 -0.42
CA GLY A 51 23.05 20.22 -0.09
C GLY A 51 21.90 19.95 -1.09
N GLU A 52 22.23 19.64 -2.35
CA GLU A 52 21.24 19.24 -3.35
C GLU A 52 20.56 17.93 -2.99
N LEU A 53 21.28 16.94 -2.46
CA LEU A 53 20.67 15.68 -2.03
C LEU A 53 19.76 15.90 -0.82
N VAL A 54 20.19 16.69 0.15
CA VAL A 54 19.37 17.01 1.33
C VAL A 54 18.07 17.71 0.92
N SER A 55 18.16 18.69 0.02
CA SER A 55 16.98 19.42 -0.47
C SER A 55 16.05 18.53 -1.31
N LEU A 56 16.60 17.63 -2.14
CA LEU A 56 15.81 16.63 -2.87
C LEU A 56 15.05 15.70 -1.92
N TRP A 57 15.72 15.19 -0.88
CA TRP A 57 15.08 14.36 0.15
C TRP A 57 14.00 15.13 0.92
N ALA A 58 14.28 16.37 1.32
CA ALA A 58 13.32 17.22 2.01
C ALA A 58 12.07 17.46 1.16
N TRP A 59 12.25 17.82 -0.12
CA TRP A 59 11.13 18.04 -1.04
C TRP A 59 10.30 16.77 -1.28
N THR A 60 10.97 15.63 -1.43
CA THR A 60 10.32 14.33 -1.62
C THR A 60 9.49 13.95 -0.39
N LEU A 61 10.04 14.09 0.81
CA LEU A 61 9.33 13.83 2.07
C LEU A 61 8.15 14.80 2.25
N CYS A 62 8.34 16.08 1.94
CA CYS A 62 7.25 17.06 1.95
C CYS A 62 6.13 16.63 1.00
N MET A 63 6.41 16.35 -0.27
CA MET A 63 5.38 15.93 -1.23
C MET A 63 4.64 14.67 -0.78
N LEU A 64 5.33 13.73 -0.14
CA LEU A 64 4.75 12.46 0.30
C LEU A 64 3.86 12.61 1.55
N PHE A 65 4.31 13.36 2.56
CA PHE A 65 3.64 13.43 3.86
C PHE A 65 2.71 14.64 4.03
N LEU A 66 2.94 15.73 3.29
CA LEU A 66 2.15 16.96 3.39
C LEU A 66 0.63 16.73 3.27
N PRO A 67 0.08 16.01 2.27
CA PRO A 67 -1.37 15.84 2.16
C PRO A 67 -1.96 15.13 3.38
N ARG A 68 -1.23 14.19 3.98
CA ARG A 68 -1.65 13.48 5.19
C ARG A 68 -1.61 14.38 6.42
N ILE A 69 -0.55 15.18 6.58
CA ILE A 69 -0.43 16.16 7.67
C ILE A 69 -1.55 17.20 7.57
N LEU A 70 -1.83 17.72 6.37
CA LEU A 70 -2.91 18.67 6.13
C LEU A 70 -4.28 18.06 6.44
N GLY A 71 -4.52 16.80 6.11
CA GLY A 71 -5.75 16.10 6.45
C GLY A 71 -5.99 16.00 7.96
N ILE A 72 -4.95 15.64 8.73
CA ILE A 72 -5.01 15.60 10.20
C ILE A 72 -5.23 17.00 10.77
N ALA A 73 -4.48 17.99 10.28
CA ALA A 73 -4.61 19.38 10.70
C ALA A 73 -6.03 19.91 10.45
N ALA A 74 -6.60 19.65 9.27
CA ALA A 74 -7.97 20.04 8.93
C ALA A 74 -9.00 19.44 9.90
N ILE A 75 -8.86 18.16 10.27
CA ILE A 75 -9.76 17.50 11.24
C ILE A 75 -9.67 18.17 12.61
N LEU A 76 -8.45 18.48 13.06
CA LEU A 76 -8.21 19.11 14.38
C LEU A 76 -8.70 20.56 14.41
N LEU A 77 -8.42 21.34 13.37
CA LEU A 77 -8.85 22.73 13.24
C LEU A 77 -10.38 22.83 13.21
N ASN A 78 -11.05 21.91 12.50
CA ASN A 78 -12.51 21.84 12.45
C ASN A 78 -13.15 21.18 13.68
N ARG A 79 -12.33 20.77 14.67
CA ARG A 79 -12.77 20.07 15.89
C ARG A 79 -13.58 18.79 15.64
N GLN A 80 -13.28 18.09 14.54
CA GLN A 80 -13.99 16.88 14.11
C GLN A 80 -13.36 15.58 14.63
N GLN A 81 -12.30 15.65 15.45
CA GLN A 81 -11.58 14.48 15.95
C GLN A 81 -12.47 13.50 16.72
N GLN A 82 -13.56 13.96 17.33
CA GLN A 82 -14.48 13.07 18.07
C GLN A 82 -15.17 12.06 17.14
N ALA A 83 -15.36 12.39 15.86
CA ALA A 83 -15.88 11.45 14.88
C ALA A 83 -14.91 10.28 14.59
N TYR A 84 -13.63 10.45 14.94
CA TYR A 84 -12.53 9.49 14.78
C TYR A 84 -12.08 8.87 16.12
N GLY A 85 -12.89 8.99 17.19
CA GLY A 85 -12.56 8.48 18.52
C GLY A 85 -11.66 9.40 19.36
N GLY A 86 -11.48 10.67 18.95
CA GLY A 86 -10.69 11.68 19.65
C GLY A 86 -9.28 11.88 19.10
N THR A 87 -8.54 12.86 19.65
CA THR A 87 -7.21 13.26 19.14
C THR A 87 -6.19 12.13 19.19
N ALA A 88 -6.07 11.44 20.34
CA ALA A 88 -5.11 10.35 20.49
C ALA A 88 -5.41 9.18 19.54
N SER A 89 -6.70 8.87 19.38
CA SER A 89 -7.21 7.87 18.43
C SER A 89 -6.84 8.22 16.99
N LEU A 90 -7.07 9.46 16.58
CA LEU A 90 -6.73 9.96 15.25
C LEU A 90 -5.23 9.84 14.97
N LEU A 91 -4.37 10.31 15.89
CA LEU A 91 -2.92 10.31 15.70
C LEU A 91 -2.34 8.90 15.61
N ARG A 92 -2.71 7.99 16.53
CA ARG A 92 -2.22 6.60 16.47
C ARG A 92 -2.76 5.86 15.24
N SER A 93 -3.98 6.18 14.80
CA SER A 93 -4.56 5.63 13.58
C SER A 93 -3.80 6.09 12.35
N ALA A 94 -3.46 7.38 12.27
CA ALA A 94 -2.66 7.92 11.18
C ALA A 94 -1.24 7.33 11.14
N LEU A 95 -0.60 7.14 12.31
CA LEU A 95 0.70 6.46 12.40
C LEU A 95 0.62 5.01 11.92
N LEU A 96 -0.39 4.27 12.39
CA LEU A 96 -0.59 2.88 12.01
C LEU A 96 -0.92 2.72 10.52
N GLU A 97 -1.77 3.60 9.99
CA GLU A 97 -2.06 3.65 8.55
C GLU A 97 -0.81 3.96 7.74
N THR A 98 0.03 4.89 8.20
CA THR A 98 1.31 5.22 7.55
C THR A 98 2.25 4.02 7.55
N LEU A 99 2.35 3.29 8.67
CA LEU A 99 3.14 2.06 8.77
C LEU A 99 2.64 0.99 7.80
N ILE A 100 1.32 0.75 7.77
CA ILE A 100 0.71 -0.21 6.85
C ILE A 100 0.94 0.23 5.40
N ALA A 101 0.79 1.51 5.09
CA ALA A 101 1.03 2.06 3.75
C ALA A 101 2.49 1.88 3.31
N LEU A 102 3.45 2.12 4.21
CA LEU A 102 4.87 1.92 3.94
C LEU A 102 5.19 0.44 3.68
N LEU A 103 4.61 -0.47 4.47
CA LEU A 103 4.73 -1.92 4.23
C LEU A 103 4.03 -2.38 2.94
N GLN A 104 2.97 -1.70 2.50
CA GLN A 104 2.26 -2.04 1.27
C GLN A 104 2.90 -1.46 0.01
N ALA A 105 3.67 -0.36 0.11
CA ALA A 105 4.20 0.33 -1.05
C ALA A 105 5.13 -0.54 -1.92
N PRO A 106 6.14 -1.27 -1.39
CA PRO A 106 6.97 -2.16 -2.20
C PRO A 106 6.21 -3.35 -2.79
N ILE A 107 5.21 -3.87 -2.08
CA ILE A 107 4.35 -4.96 -2.57
C ILE A 107 3.56 -4.46 -3.79
N ARG A 108 2.98 -3.25 -3.70
CA ARG A 108 2.29 -2.62 -4.82
C ARG A 108 3.24 -2.31 -5.96
N MET A 109 4.47 -1.85 -5.69
CA MET A 109 5.49 -1.64 -6.73
C MET A 109 5.68 -2.91 -7.56
N LEU A 110 5.94 -4.07 -6.94
CA LEU A 110 6.13 -5.31 -7.70
C LEU A 110 4.88 -5.72 -8.50
N ALA A 111 3.69 -5.55 -7.92
CA ALA A 111 2.44 -5.82 -8.64
C ALA A 111 2.28 -4.90 -9.88
N HIS A 112 2.56 -3.60 -9.76
CA HIS A 112 2.49 -2.67 -10.88
C HIS A 112 3.54 -2.98 -11.94
N SER A 113 4.78 -3.31 -11.53
CA SER A 113 5.83 -3.77 -12.45
C SER A 113 5.41 -5.02 -13.22
N LEU A 114 4.81 -6.01 -12.54
CA LEU A 114 4.30 -7.20 -13.19
C LEU A 114 3.19 -6.87 -14.18
N PHE A 115 2.23 -6.01 -13.83
CA PHE A 115 1.16 -5.61 -14.74
C PHE A 115 1.68 -4.88 -15.98
N VAL A 116 2.70 -4.04 -15.83
CA VAL A 116 3.37 -3.40 -16.99
C VAL A 116 4.03 -4.46 -17.87
N VAL A 117 4.78 -5.40 -17.30
CA VAL A 117 5.43 -6.48 -18.07
C VAL A 117 4.40 -7.34 -18.79
N VAL A 118 3.30 -7.71 -18.12
CA VAL A 118 2.19 -8.48 -18.72
C VAL A 118 1.55 -7.70 -19.87
N ALA A 119 1.31 -6.40 -19.70
CA ALA A 119 0.73 -5.56 -20.74
C ALA A 119 1.66 -5.42 -21.97
N LEU A 120 2.97 -5.29 -21.77
CA LEU A 120 3.94 -5.18 -22.85
C LEU A 120 4.18 -6.52 -23.58
N THR A 121 4.09 -7.64 -22.86
CA THR A 121 4.29 -8.99 -23.43
C THR A 121 3.02 -9.58 -24.04
N GLY A 122 1.85 -8.99 -23.78
CA GLY A 122 0.56 -9.52 -24.22
C GLY A 122 0.15 -10.82 -23.53
N LEU A 123 0.75 -11.13 -22.37
CA LEU A 123 0.35 -12.28 -21.56
C LEU A 123 -1.12 -12.13 -21.14
N LYS A 124 -1.90 -13.21 -21.29
CA LYS A 124 -3.32 -13.19 -20.92
C LYS A 124 -3.47 -13.03 -19.41
N LEU A 125 -4.11 -11.95 -18.99
CA LEU A 125 -4.52 -11.74 -17.61
C LEU A 125 -6.00 -12.12 -17.48
N ASP A 126 -6.31 -13.15 -16.70
CA ASP A 126 -7.70 -13.53 -16.45
C ASP A 126 -8.30 -12.62 -15.36
N TRP A 127 -9.31 -11.83 -15.73
CA TRP A 127 -10.00 -10.98 -14.78
C TRP A 127 -11.09 -11.77 -14.06
N LYS A 128 -10.73 -12.33 -12.91
CA LYS A 128 -11.71 -12.97 -12.02
C LYS A 128 -12.39 -11.93 -11.15
N SER A 129 -13.72 -11.88 -11.19
CA SER A 129 -14.48 -10.99 -10.30
C SER A 129 -14.14 -11.30 -8.83
N PRO A 130 -13.79 -10.28 -8.03
CA PRO A 130 -13.57 -10.47 -6.60
C PRO A 130 -14.79 -11.08 -5.92
N PRO A 131 -14.61 -11.95 -4.90
CA PRO A 131 -15.72 -12.45 -4.10
C PRO A 131 -16.52 -11.28 -3.50
N ARG A 132 -17.85 -11.37 -3.51
CA ARG A 132 -18.73 -10.33 -2.95
C ARG A 132 -18.81 -10.35 -1.43
N GLU A 133 -18.48 -11.49 -0.83
CA GLU A 133 -18.43 -11.65 0.62
C GLU A 133 -17.01 -11.38 1.14
N ALA A 134 -16.93 -10.84 2.35
CA ALA A 134 -15.67 -10.58 3.05
C ALA A 134 -15.03 -11.90 3.52
N ALA A 135 -14.51 -12.69 2.57
CA ALA A 135 -13.78 -13.91 2.85
C ALA A 135 -12.32 -13.57 3.14
N ALA A 136 -11.84 -13.94 4.32
CA ALA A 136 -10.43 -13.81 4.66
C ALA A 136 -9.57 -14.66 3.71
N VAL A 137 -8.42 -14.14 3.30
CA VAL A 137 -7.47 -14.87 2.46
C VAL A 137 -6.82 -15.97 3.30
N PRO A 138 -6.97 -17.26 2.96
CA PRO A 138 -6.34 -18.32 3.72
C PRO A 138 -4.84 -18.36 3.47
N TRP A 139 -4.06 -18.72 4.49
CA TRP A 139 -2.59 -18.80 4.42
C TRP A 139 -2.09 -19.61 3.24
N ARG A 140 -2.72 -20.76 2.95
CA ARG A 140 -2.35 -21.62 1.82
C ARG A 140 -2.45 -20.88 0.48
N HIS A 141 -3.48 -20.04 0.31
CA HIS A 141 -3.67 -19.29 -0.92
C HIS A 141 -2.68 -18.12 -1.02
N ALA A 142 -2.44 -17.40 0.08
CA ALA A 142 -1.42 -16.35 0.12
C ALA A 142 -0.01 -16.93 -0.17
N LEU A 143 0.35 -18.05 0.45
CA LEU A 143 1.59 -18.77 0.18
C LEU A 143 1.69 -19.21 -1.28
N GLY A 144 0.66 -19.86 -1.82
CA GLY A 144 0.70 -20.33 -3.21
C GLY A 144 0.92 -19.21 -4.24
N GLN A 145 0.37 -18.02 -3.99
CA GLN A 145 0.51 -16.89 -4.91
C GLN A 145 1.78 -16.05 -4.68
N LEU A 146 2.18 -15.83 -3.43
CA LEU A 146 3.26 -14.91 -3.08
C LEU A 146 4.61 -15.61 -2.82
N ALA A 147 4.64 -16.91 -2.56
CA ALA A 147 5.87 -17.65 -2.30
C ALA A 147 6.90 -17.57 -3.45
N PRO A 148 6.54 -17.61 -4.74
CA PRO A 148 7.52 -17.44 -5.82
C PRO A 148 8.24 -16.08 -5.72
N MET A 149 7.48 -15.01 -5.48
CA MET A 149 8.03 -13.66 -5.31
C MET A 149 8.90 -13.58 -4.06
N SER A 150 8.42 -14.08 -2.91
CA SER A 150 9.19 -14.10 -1.67
C SER A 150 10.48 -14.93 -1.81
N GLY A 151 10.44 -16.04 -2.55
CA GLY A 151 11.60 -16.87 -2.83
C GLY A 151 12.68 -16.15 -3.62
N VAL A 152 12.30 -15.40 -4.66
CA VAL A 152 13.24 -14.54 -5.43
C VAL A 152 13.86 -13.49 -4.52
N VAL A 153 13.07 -12.83 -3.66
CA VAL A 153 13.57 -11.82 -2.72
C VAL A 153 14.54 -12.42 -1.70
N VAL A 154 14.25 -13.61 -1.17
CA VAL A 154 15.15 -14.33 -0.25
C VAL A 154 16.45 -14.73 -0.95
N ALA A 155 16.37 -15.27 -2.17
CA ALA A 155 17.56 -15.65 -2.94
C ALA A 155 18.45 -14.44 -3.26
N LEU A 156 17.84 -13.31 -3.65
CA LEU A 156 18.56 -12.07 -3.90
C LEU A 156 19.20 -11.55 -2.61
N ALA A 157 18.47 -11.52 -1.49
CA ALA A 157 19.00 -11.10 -0.21
C ALA A 157 20.18 -11.97 0.24
N ALA A 158 20.08 -13.30 0.06
CA ALA A 158 21.18 -14.21 0.37
C ALA A 158 22.42 -13.94 -0.49
N GLY A 159 22.25 -13.75 -1.81
CA GLY A 159 23.35 -13.42 -2.72
C GLY A 159 24.03 -12.10 -2.36
N ILE A 160 23.25 -11.08 -1.99
CA ILE A 160 23.77 -9.79 -1.53
C ILE A 160 24.53 -9.96 -0.21
N ALA A 161 23.99 -10.72 0.74
CA ALA A 161 24.61 -10.97 2.04
C ALA A 161 25.98 -11.66 1.92
N MET A 162 26.15 -12.52 0.91
CA MET A 162 27.42 -13.21 0.65
C MET A 162 28.50 -12.28 0.10
N ILE A 163 28.13 -11.14 -0.49
CA ILE A 163 29.06 -10.13 -1.03
C ILE A 163 29.31 -9.04 0.02
N ASP A 164 28.24 -8.42 0.50
CA ASP A 164 28.27 -7.37 1.51
C ASP A 164 26.98 -7.39 2.34
N ALA A 165 27.06 -7.95 3.55
CA ALA A 165 25.92 -8.01 4.47
C ALA A 165 25.43 -6.63 4.93
N SER A 166 26.27 -5.58 4.89
CA SER A 166 25.86 -4.24 5.29
C SER A 166 24.85 -3.63 4.31
N ALA A 167 24.90 -4.01 3.03
CA ALA A 167 23.94 -3.60 2.01
C ALA A 167 22.50 -4.04 2.33
N LEU A 168 22.32 -5.12 3.11
CA LEU A 168 20.98 -5.56 3.52
C LEU A 168 20.26 -4.52 4.37
N VAL A 169 20.98 -3.78 5.22
CA VAL A 169 20.39 -2.74 6.09
C VAL A 169 19.74 -1.65 5.23
N TRP A 170 20.40 -1.27 4.14
CA TRP A 170 19.89 -0.29 3.18
C TRP A 170 18.71 -0.79 2.37
N LEU A 171 18.63 -2.10 2.17
CA LEU A 171 17.52 -2.73 1.45
C LEU A 171 16.32 -3.05 2.34
N LEU A 172 16.45 -2.99 3.67
CA LEU A 172 15.36 -3.27 4.61
C LEU A 172 14.06 -2.52 4.29
N PRO A 173 14.05 -1.21 3.98
CA PRO A 173 12.81 -0.47 3.70
C PRO A 173 11.99 -1.04 2.52
N VAL A 174 12.62 -1.78 1.61
CA VAL A 174 11.97 -2.41 0.46
C VAL A 174 11.87 -3.93 0.66
N GLY A 175 12.96 -4.59 1.06
CA GLY A 175 13.06 -6.02 1.24
C GLY A 175 12.17 -6.56 2.37
N LEU A 176 12.13 -5.89 3.53
CA LEU A 176 11.31 -6.33 4.66
C LEU A 176 9.81 -6.36 4.30
N PRO A 177 9.21 -5.30 3.71
CA PRO A 177 7.85 -5.34 3.16
C PRO A 177 7.58 -6.51 2.22
N LEU A 178 8.50 -6.81 1.31
CA LEU A 178 8.35 -7.89 0.34
C LEU A 178 8.38 -9.28 0.99
N LEU A 179 9.26 -9.48 1.98
CA LEU A 179 9.31 -10.68 2.79
C LEU A 179 8.05 -10.85 3.66
N LEU A 180 7.51 -9.74 4.17
CA LEU A 180 6.28 -9.72 4.97
C LEU A 180 4.99 -9.72 4.12
N SER A 181 5.08 -9.84 2.79
CA SER A 181 3.91 -9.78 1.91
C SER A 181 2.85 -10.83 2.21
N ILE A 182 3.25 -12.07 2.52
CA ILE A 182 2.36 -13.18 2.89
C ILE A 182 1.58 -12.87 4.18
N PRO A 183 2.23 -12.64 5.34
CA PRO A 183 1.51 -12.33 6.57
C PRO A 183 0.69 -11.04 6.44
N MET A 184 1.19 -10.02 5.74
CA MET A 184 0.44 -8.78 5.52
C MET A 184 -0.86 -9.03 4.75
N THR A 185 -0.83 -9.82 3.68
CA THR A 185 -2.03 -10.15 2.90
C THR A 185 -3.06 -10.88 3.75
N VAL A 186 -2.63 -11.86 4.56
CA VAL A 186 -3.54 -12.61 5.41
C VAL A 186 -4.11 -11.73 6.53
N LEU A 187 -3.26 -11.00 7.26
CA LEU A 187 -3.68 -10.17 8.40
C LEU A 187 -4.63 -9.05 7.98
N THR A 188 -4.33 -8.36 6.88
CA THR A 188 -5.17 -7.25 6.38
C THR A 188 -6.49 -7.73 5.75
N SER A 189 -6.59 -9.00 5.37
CA SER A 189 -7.85 -9.58 4.86
C SER A 189 -8.82 -10.05 5.96
N LYS A 190 -8.37 -10.16 7.21
CA LYS A 190 -9.19 -10.71 8.30
C LYS A 190 -10.14 -9.67 8.87
N VAL A 191 -11.45 -9.92 8.73
CA VAL A 191 -12.51 -9.12 9.37
C VAL A 191 -12.31 -9.01 10.88
N GLY A 192 -11.90 -10.11 11.54
CA GLY A 192 -11.65 -10.13 12.99
C GLY A 192 -10.60 -9.12 13.45
N VAL A 193 -9.54 -8.92 12.67
CA VAL A 193 -8.49 -7.91 12.97
C VAL A 193 -9.09 -6.51 12.86
N GLY A 194 -9.84 -6.23 11.79
CA GLY A 194 -10.55 -4.96 11.63
C GLY A 194 -11.53 -4.67 12.77
N THR A 195 -12.33 -5.66 13.18
CA THR A 195 -13.27 -5.49 14.30
C THR A 195 -12.56 -5.27 15.64
N ALA A 196 -11.42 -5.92 15.87
CA ALA A 196 -10.62 -5.72 17.08
C ALA A 196 -9.97 -4.32 17.10
N MET A 197 -9.46 -3.86 15.97
CA MET A 197 -8.94 -2.50 15.81
C MET A 197 -10.02 -1.46 16.08
N ARG A 198 -11.21 -1.63 15.48
CA ARG A 198 -12.37 -0.78 15.74
C ARG A 198 -12.76 -0.75 17.22
N ALA A 199 -12.84 -1.91 17.87
CA ALA A 199 -13.18 -2.01 19.29
C ALA A 199 -12.17 -1.27 20.19
N GLN A 200 -10.92 -1.19 19.76
CA GLN A 200 -9.87 -0.45 20.44
C GLN A 200 -9.78 1.01 19.98
N ASN A 201 -10.71 1.52 19.16
CA ASN A 201 -10.71 2.85 18.53
C ASN A 201 -9.50 3.10 17.60
N TYR A 202 -9.01 2.10 16.87
CA TYR A 202 -8.01 2.30 15.80
C TYR A 202 -8.69 2.35 14.43
N LEU A 203 -8.17 3.20 13.54
CA LEU A 203 -8.59 3.34 12.14
C LEU A 203 -10.09 3.63 11.96
N LEU A 204 -10.71 4.28 12.95
CA LEU A 204 -12.12 4.64 12.92
C LEU A 204 -12.40 5.67 11.83
N ILE A 205 -13.45 5.43 11.05
CA ILE A 205 -14.02 6.41 10.14
C ILE A 205 -15.29 7.04 10.74
N PRO A 206 -15.70 8.25 10.32
CA PRO A 206 -16.89 8.91 10.85
C PRO A 206 -18.16 8.06 10.76
N GLU A 207 -18.30 7.24 9.72
CA GLU A 207 -19.43 6.34 9.48
C GLU A 207 -19.51 5.19 10.49
N GLU A 208 -18.39 4.82 11.11
CA GLU A 208 -18.35 3.79 12.15
C GLU A 208 -18.70 4.33 13.53
N THR A 209 -18.41 5.60 13.78
CA THR A 209 -18.81 6.30 15.01
C THR A 209 -20.25 6.80 14.92
N ARG A 210 -20.66 7.32 13.76
CA ARG A 210 -22.00 7.82 13.47
C ARG A 210 -22.43 7.36 12.08
N SER A 211 -23.08 6.21 12.00
CA SER A 211 -23.54 5.66 10.73
C SER A 211 -24.55 6.58 10.04
N PRO A 212 -24.37 6.92 8.75
CA PRO A 212 -25.29 7.74 7.97
C PRO A 212 -26.72 7.20 7.96
N ALA A 213 -27.71 8.10 7.84
CA ALA A 213 -29.11 7.71 7.83
C ALA A 213 -29.47 6.70 6.73
N VAL A 214 -28.82 6.80 5.57
CA VAL A 214 -29.02 5.88 4.44
C VAL A 214 -28.60 4.45 4.81
N LEU A 215 -27.44 4.26 5.45
CA LEU A 215 -26.99 2.94 5.90
C LEU A 215 -27.90 2.36 6.98
N ARG A 216 -28.36 3.19 7.94
CA ARG A 216 -29.31 2.75 8.97
C ARG A 216 -30.63 2.28 8.35
N ARG A 217 -31.19 3.04 7.40
CA ARG A 217 -32.43 2.66 6.69
C ARG A 217 -32.25 1.40 5.84
N ALA A 218 -31.15 1.29 5.11
CA ALA A 218 -30.85 0.10 4.33
C ALA A 218 -30.78 -1.16 5.22
N TRP A 219 -30.16 -1.05 6.39
CA TRP A 219 -30.08 -2.15 7.36
C TRP A 219 -31.45 -2.51 7.96
N LEU A 220 -32.29 -1.51 8.26
CA LEU A 220 -33.67 -1.73 8.68
C LEU A 220 -34.48 -2.49 7.62
N HIS A 221 -34.40 -2.10 6.34
CA HIS A 221 -35.10 -2.81 5.26
C HIS A 221 -34.56 -4.23 5.01
N ALA A 222 -33.24 -4.42 5.07
CA ALA A 222 -32.61 -5.73 4.94
C ALA A 222 -33.06 -6.68 6.07
N SER A 223 -33.06 -6.19 7.31
CA SER A 223 -33.48 -6.98 8.48
C SER A 223 -34.98 -7.32 8.48
N GLN A 224 -35.83 -6.42 7.97
CA GLN A 224 -37.26 -6.70 7.78
C GLN A 224 -37.49 -7.80 6.73
N THR A 225 -36.81 -7.71 5.58
CA THR A 225 -36.90 -8.74 4.52
C THR A 225 -36.43 -10.11 5.01
N ALA A 226 -35.34 -10.15 5.80
CA ALA A 226 -34.84 -11.39 6.39
C ALA A 226 -35.84 -12.02 7.38
N LYS A 227 -36.47 -11.20 8.25
CA LYS A 227 -37.51 -11.66 9.17
C LYS A 227 -38.74 -12.22 8.45
N LEU A 228 -39.14 -11.61 7.33
CA LEU A 228 -40.28 -12.10 6.53
C LEU A 228 -39.97 -13.45 5.88
N ARG A 229 -38.75 -13.65 5.35
CA ARG A 229 -38.32 -14.95 4.80
C ARG A 229 -38.30 -16.06 5.84
N LEU A 230 -37.84 -15.78 7.06
CA LEU A 230 -37.83 -16.74 8.17
C LEU A 230 -39.23 -17.10 8.67
N LYS A 231 -40.23 -16.22 8.51
CA LYS A 231 -41.63 -16.52 8.87
C LYS A 231 -42.38 -17.30 7.80
N ALA A 232 -41.90 -17.27 6.56
CA ALA A 232 -42.52 -17.94 5.42
C ALA A 232 -41.94 -19.35 5.15
N ALA A 233 -40.87 -19.73 5.85
CA ALA A 233 -40.24 -21.04 5.84
C ALA A 233 -40.64 -21.83 7.09
#